data_AF-A0AAQ3NCF4-F1
#
_entry.id   AF-A0AAQ3NCF4-F1
#
_cell.length_a   1.000
_cell.length_b   1.000
_cell.length_c   1.000
_cell.angle_alpha   90.00
_cell.angle_beta   90.00
_cell.angle_gamma   90.00
#
_symmetry.space_group_name_H-M   'P 1'
#
loop_
_entity.id
_entity.type
_entity.pdbx_description
1 polymer ?
#
loop_
_entity_poly.entity_id
_entity_poly.type
_entity_poly.pdbx_seq_one_letter_code
_entity_poly.pdbx_strand_id
1 'polypeptide(L)'
;MALAPSKVSLFSGFSLSDYVGGATRNPTCSVSLSFLNKKVEGRNLGVSASTSPLTGVIFEPFEEVKKEELAVPTAPQVSLARQYYADECESAINEQINVEYNASYVYHSLFAYFDRDNVALKGFAKFFKESSEEEREHAEKLMKYQNTRGGRVILHPIVNVPSEFEHVEKGDALHAMELALSLEKLVNEKLRSVHSVADRNNDPQLADFIESEFLSEQVEAIKKISEYVAQLRRVGKGHGVWHFDQSLLHDGHAA
;
A
#
# COMPACT_ATOMS: atom_id res chain seq x y z
N MET A 1 23.97 -33.37 32.63
CA MET A 1 24.45 -33.53 31.24
C MET A 1 24.74 -32.15 30.70
N ALA A 2 26.02 -31.83 30.57
CA ALA A 2 26.51 -30.55 30.06
C ALA A 2 26.57 -30.63 28.52
N LEU A 3 26.04 -29.62 27.85
CA LEU A 3 26.29 -29.37 26.42
C LEU A 3 26.84 -27.94 26.31
N ALA A 4 28.06 -27.86 25.79
CA ALA A 4 28.82 -26.65 25.57
C ALA A 4 28.25 -25.83 24.39
N PRO A 5 28.36 -24.50 24.40
CA PRO A 5 28.12 -23.69 23.20
C PRO A 5 29.42 -23.48 22.41
N SER A 6 29.32 -23.70 21.11
CA SER A 6 30.35 -23.46 20.10
C SER A 6 30.40 -21.99 19.70
N LYS A 7 31.62 -21.55 19.38
CA LYS A 7 32.12 -20.20 19.11
C LYS A 7 31.38 -19.47 17.99
N VAL A 8 31.12 -18.17 18.18
CA VAL A 8 30.91 -17.19 17.11
C VAL A 8 31.96 -16.09 17.28
N SER A 9 32.85 -15.98 16.28
CA SER A 9 33.88 -14.95 16.17
C SER A 9 33.30 -13.78 15.38
N LEU A 10 33.08 -12.64 16.01
CA LEU A 10 32.72 -11.39 15.35
C LEU A 10 34.00 -10.69 14.92
N PHE A 11 34.23 -10.64 13.61
CA PHE A 11 35.27 -9.80 13.01
C PHE A 11 34.86 -8.33 13.11
N SER A 12 35.79 -7.55 13.62
CA SER A 12 35.78 -6.09 13.75
C SER A 12 36.10 -5.39 12.44
N GLY A 13 35.45 -4.23 12.22
CA GLY A 13 36.13 -3.02 11.77
C GLY A 13 36.15 -2.76 10.26
N PHE A 14 35.36 -1.76 9.84
CA PHE A 14 35.75 -0.90 8.74
C PHE A 14 35.71 0.56 9.22
N SER A 15 36.90 1.14 9.33
CA SER A 15 37.19 2.54 9.62
C SER A 15 37.51 3.24 8.30
N LEU A 16 37.02 4.48 8.17
CA LEU A 16 37.06 5.33 6.99
C LEU A 16 38.16 6.39 7.16
N SER A 17 39.14 6.43 6.23
CA SER A 17 40.20 7.46 6.03
C SER A 17 41.43 6.74 5.44
N ASP A 18 42.23 7.20 4.48
CA ASP A 18 42.34 8.30 3.53
C ASP A 18 43.44 7.85 2.54
N TYR A 19 43.45 8.26 1.28
CA TYR A 19 44.70 8.62 0.57
C TYR A 19 44.41 9.35 -0.76
N VAL A 20 44.40 10.69 -0.66
CA VAL A 20 45.13 11.69 -1.46
C VAL A 20 45.38 11.44 -2.97
N GLY A 21 44.88 12.38 -3.79
CA GLY A 21 45.76 13.22 -4.60
C GLY A 21 45.53 13.22 -6.13
N GLY A 22 45.02 14.34 -6.66
CA GLY A 22 45.08 14.62 -8.10
C GLY A 22 44.22 15.79 -8.54
N ALA A 23 44.77 17.01 -8.47
CA ALA A 23 44.14 18.28 -8.83
C ALA A 23 43.79 18.41 -10.33
N THR A 24 42.74 19.16 -10.68
CA THR A 24 42.86 20.55 -11.20
C THR A 24 41.53 21.15 -11.68
N ARG A 25 41.22 22.32 -11.11
CA ARG A 25 40.73 23.58 -11.73
C ARG A 25 39.35 23.66 -12.41
N ASN A 26 38.41 24.24 -11.66
CA ASN A 26 37.46 25.27 -12.13
C ASN A 26 38.24 26.55 -12.53
N PRO A 27 37.75 27.45 -13.44
CA PRO A 27 36.66 28.36 -13.04
C PRO A 27 35.75 28.98 -14.13
N THR A 28 34.59 29.41 -13.64
CA THR A 28 33.85 30.67 -13.91
C THR A 28 33.30 30.99 -15.30
N CYS A 29 31.97 31.14 -15.30
CA CYS A 29 31.15 31.79 -16.30
C CYS A 29 31.35 33.31 -16.27
N SER A 30 31.68 33.91 -17.42
CA SER A 30 31.62 35.37 -17.63
C SER A 30 30.88 35.65 -18.94
N VAL A 31 29.70 36.27 -18.83
CA VAL A 31 28.92 36.72 -19.97
C VAL A 31 29.45 38.09 -20.40
N SER A 32 29.91 38.23 -21.64
CA SER A 32 30.24 39.51 -22.26
C SER A 32 29.33 39.73 -23.46
N LEU A 33 28.46 40.72 -23.37
CA LEU A 33 27.63 41.23 -24.46
C LEU A 33 28.46 42.20 -25.29
N SER A 34 28.76 41.84 -26.54
CA SER A 34 29.28 42.76 -27.54
C SER A 34 28.34 42.78 -28.75
N PHE A 35 27.63 43.89 -28.91
CA PHE A 35 26.92 44.22 -30.15
C PHE A 35 27.93 44.66 -31.21
N LEU A 36 27.95 43.99 -32.37
CA LEU A 36 28.60 44.52 -33.57
C LEU A 36 27.72 44.31 -34.80
N ASN A 37 27.63 45.39 -35.59
CA ASN A 37 26.73 45.61 -36.70
C ASN A 37 26.88 44.61 -37.86
N LYS A 38 25.73 44.26 -38.44
CA LYS A 38 25.55 43.53 -39.70
C LYS A 38 26.38 44.13 -40.85
N LYS A 39 27.12 43.26 -41.56
CA LYS A 39 27.40 43.42 -42.98
C LYS A 39 26.93 42.14 -43.69
N VAL A 40 25.99 42.30 -44.61
CA VAL A 40 25.37 41.22 -45.38
C VAL A 40 26.31 40.82 -46.50
N GLU A 41 26.76 39.57 -46.51
CA GLU A 41 27.33 38.90 -47.68
C GLU A 41 26.82 37.47 -47.72
N GLY A 42 26.23 37.11 -48.87
CA GLY A 42 25.48 35.89 -49.07
C GLY A 42 26.33 34.63 -48.91
N ARG A 43 25.84 33.73 -48.05
CA ARG A 43 26.18 32.31 -48.09
C ARG A 43 24.88 31.53 -47.94
N ASN A 44 24.60 30.66 -48.90
CA ASN A 44 23.56 29.65 -48.81
C ASN A 44 23.86 28.77 -47.59
N LEU A 45 23.20 29.06 -46.47
CA LEU A 45 23.08 28.15 -45.34
C LEU A 45 22.04 27.12 -45.75
N GLY A 46 22.51 25.98 -46.26
CA GLY A 46 21.69 24.78 -46.30
C GLY A 46 21.31 24.42 -44.87
N VAL A 47 20.06 24.71 -44.50
CA VAL A 47 19.47 24.20 -43.26
C VAL A 47 19.26 22.71 -43.49
N SER A 48 20.27 21.91 -43.12
CA SER A 48 20.05 20.49 -42.90
C SER A 48 19.29 20.39 -41.58
N ALA A 49 17.96 20.30 -41.68
CA ALA A 49 17.18 19.79 -40.56
C ALA A 49 17.64 18.34 -40.37
N SER A 50 18.39 18.07 -39.30
CA SER A 50 18.61 16.70 -38.86
C SER A 50 17.24 16.11 -38.58
N THR A 51 16.80 15.17 -39.40
CA THR A 51 15.58 14.37 -39.21
C THR A 51 15.71 13.40 -38.03
N SER A 52 16.84 13.42 -37.34
CA SER A 52 17.11 12.60 -36.18
C SER A 52 16.23 13.06 -35.00
N PRO A 53 15.41 12.16 -34.44
CA PRO A 53 14.59 12.49 -33.28
C PRO A 53 15.47 12.93 -32.12
N LEU A 54 15.02 13.95 -31.37
CA LEU A 54 15.76 14.58 -30.26
C LEU A 54 16.15 13.60 -29.14
N THR A 55 15.46 12.47 -29.04
CA THR A 55 15.72 11.40 -28.08
C THR A 55 16.54 10.23 -28.66
N GLY A 56 16.83 10.24 -29.96
CA GLY A 56 17.45 9.11 -30.67
C GLY A 56 16.52 7.90 -30.86
N VAL A 57 15.25 7.99 -30.42
CA VAL A 57 14.28 6.89 -30.55
C VAL A 57 13.51 7.04 -31.86
N ILE A 58 13.76 6.14 -32.80
CA ILE A 58 12.91 5.93 -33.97
C ILE A 58 11.88 4.87 -33.57
N PHE A 59 10.62 5.26 -33.45
CA PHE A 59 9.51 4.35 -33.15
C PHE A 59 9.00 3.71 -34.44
N GLU A 60 9.09 2.40 -34.55
CA GLU A 60 8.66 1.64 -35.73
C GLU A 60 7.53 0.67 -35.34
N PRO A 61 6.27 1.12 -35.32
CA PRO A 61 5.18 0.39 -34.66
C PRO A 61 5.05 -1.05 -35.14
N PHE A 62 5.11 -1.29 -36.45
CA PHE A 62 4.94 -2.62 -37.03
C PHE A 62 6.14 -3.54 -36.83
N GLU A 63 7.35 -3.01 -36.64
CA GLU A 63 8.52 -3.84 -36.30
C GLU A 63 8.53 -4.14 -34.80
N GLU A 64 8.11 -3.19 -33.97
CA GLU A 64 8.07 -3.36 -32.52
C GLU A 64 6.98 -4.32 -32.06
N VAL A 65 5.79 -4.33 -32.69
CA VAL A 65 4.71 -5.28 -32.36
C VAL A 65 5.00 -6.72 -32.79
N LYS A 66 5.99 -6.96 -33.66
CA LYS A 66 6.41 -8.32 -34.04
C LYS A 66 7.21 -9.03 -32.94
N LYS A 67 7.61 -8.34 -31.87
CA LYS A 67 8.35 -8.94 -30.75
C LYS A 67 7.52 -10.05 -30.11
N GLU A 68 8.17 -11.19 -29.82
CA GLU A 68 7.51 -12.36 -29.20
C GLU A 68 6.87 -12.03 -27.85
N GLU A 69 7.41 -11.05 -27.12
CA GLU A 69 6.87 -10.54 -25.86
C GLU A 69 5.50 -9.83 -26.01
N LEU A 70 5.10 -9.48 -27.23
CA LEU A 70 3.82 -8.86 -27.57
C LEU A 70 2.87 -9.82 -28.32
N ALA A 71 3.20 -11.11 -28.38
CA ALA A 71 2.35 -12.11 -29.02
C ALA A 71 1.03 -12.31 -28.25
N VAL A 72 -0.09 -12.19 -28.96
CA VAL A 72 -1.42 -12.41 -28.38
C VAL A 72 -1.62 -13.91 -28.11
N PRO A 73 -1.91 -14.33 -26.87
CA PRO A 73 -2.16 -15.74 -26.56
C PRO A 73 -3.33 -16.32 -27.35
N THR A 74 -3.20 -17.55 -27.83
CA THR A 74 -4.27 -18.29 -28.56
C THR A 74 -5.03 -19.26 -27.67
N ALA A 75 -4.43 -19.69 -26.56
CA ALA A 75 -5.03 -20.63 -25.64
C ALA A 75 -6.14 -19.96 -24.81
N PRO A 76 -7.37 -20.51 -24.75
CA PRO A 76 -8.52 -19.85 -24.12
C PRO A 76 -8.37 -19.66 -22.60
N GLN A 77 -7.51 -20.44 -21.96
CA GLN A 77 -7.21 -20.35 -20.52
C GLN A 77 -6.09 -19.36 -20.19
N VAL A 78 -5.50 -18.68 -21.15
CA VAL A 78 -4.44 -17.69 -20.89
C VAL A 78 -5.04 -16.30 -20.99
N SER A 79 -4.70 -15.43 -20.04
CA SER A 79 -5.20 -14.06 -20.03
C SER A 79 -4.61 -13.27 -21.20
N LEU A 80 -5.45 -12.55 -21.94
CA LEU A 80 -5.04 -11.68 -23.04
C LEU A 80 -4.48 -10.33 -22.55
N ALA A 81 -4.82 -9.94 -21.32
CA ALA A 81 -4.46 -8.64 -20.75
C ALA A 81 -3.19 -8.69 -19.88
N ARG A 82 -2.72 -9.89 -19.52
CA ARG A 82 -1.62 -10.05 -18.57
C ARG A 82 -0.30 -9.59 -19.21
N GLN A 83 0.25 -8.51 -18.69
CA GLN A 83 1.50 -7.91 -19.17
C GLN A 83 2.34 -7.43 -17.97
N TYR A 84 3.61 -7.84 -17.94
CA TYR A 84 4.56 -7.53 -16.85
C TYR A 84 3.97 -7.71 -15.44
N TYR A 85 3.17 -8.77 -15.26
CA TYR A 85 2.52 -9.06 -13.99
C TYR A 85 2.99 -10.43 -13.49
N ALA A 86 4.01 -10.41 -12.64
CA ALA A 86 4.69 -11.61 -12.14
C ALA A 86 3.75 -12.49 -11.28
N ASP A 87 3.97 -13.80 -11.28
CA ASP A 87 3.19 -14.74 -10.44
C ASP A 87 3.31 -14.42 -8.95
N GLU A 88 4.43 -13.82 -8.52
CA GLU A 88 4.62 -13.38 -7.14
C GLU A 88 3.69 -12.19 -6.79
N CYS A 89 3.53 -11.23 -7.70
CA CYS A 89 2.57 -10.13 -7.54
C CYS A 89 1.12 -10.63 -7.50
N GLU A 90 0.78 -11.55 -8.41
CA GLU A 90 -0.53 -12.21 -8.43
C GLU A 90 -0.83 -12.93 -7.11
N SER A 91 0.14 -13.66 -6.59
CA SER A 91 0.02 -14.38 -5.32
C SER A 91 -0.14 -13.42 -4.14
N ALA A 92 0.67 -12.35 -4.09
CA ALA A 92 0.59 -11.34 -3.04
C ALA A 92 -0.78 -10.63 -3.01
N ILE A 93 -1.38 -10.35 -4.17
CA ILE A 93 -2.74 -9.81 -4.24
C ILE A 93 -3.78 -10.82 -3.72
N ASN A 94 -3.67 -12.10 -4.07
CA ASN A 94 -4.57 -13.13 -3.54
C ASN A 94 -4.45 -13.29 -2.01
N GLU A 95 -3.24 -13.20 -1.47
CA GLU A 95 -3.02 -13.19 -0.03
C GLU A 95 -3.65 -11.96 0.63
N GLN A 96 -3.50 -10.77 0.05
CA GLN A 96 -4.10 -9.55 0.59
C GLN A 96 -5.63 -9.57 0.51
N ILE A 97 -6.23 -10.08 -0.57
CA ILE A 97 -7.68 -10.30 -0.66
C ILE A 97 -8.18 -11.12 0.53
N ASN A 98 -7.44 -12.17 0.91
CA ASN A 98 -7.79 -12.97 2.07
C ASN A 98 -7.58 -12.21 3.39
N VAL A 99 -6.56 -11.35 3.51
CA VAL A 99 -6.38 -10.48 4.69
C VAL A 99 -7.62 -9.59 4.90
N GLU A 100 -8.08 -8.89 3.86
CA GLU A 100 -9.24 -7.99 3.98
C GLU A 100 -10.53 -8.76 4.26
N TYR A 101 -10.74 -9.93 3.63
CA TYR A 101 -11.89 -10.78 3.97
C TYR A 101 -11.87 -11.28 5.42
N ASN A 102 -10.70 -11.62 5.96
CA ASN A 102 -10.60 -12.02 7.36
C ASN A 102 -10.83 -10.82 8.30
N ALA A 103 -10.32 -9.62 7.96
CA ALA A 103 -10.59 -8.41 8.71
C ALA A 103 -12.09 -8.08 8.74
N SER A 104 -12.76 -8.13 7.57
CA SER A 104 -14.21 -8.01 7.43
C SER A 104 -14.96 -8.98 8.35
N TYR A 105 -14.53 -10.25 8.41
CA TYR A 105 -15.18 -11.26 9.24
C TYR A 105 -14.95 -11.05 10.75
N VAL A 106 -13.77 -10.59 11.14
CA VAL A 106 -13.48 -10.18 12.53
C VAL A 106 -14.39 -9.03 12.95
N TYR A 107 -14.51 -8.00 12.11
CA TYR A 107 -15.42 -6.87 12.38
C TYR A 107 -16.88 -7.30 12.46
N HIS A 108 -17.29 -8.26 11.62
CA HIS A 108 -18.64 -8.81 11.69
C HIS A 108 -18.90 -9.53 13.02
N SER A 109 -17.90 -10.23 13.56
CA SER A 109 -18.02 -10.87 14.88
C SER A 109 -18.11 -9.85 16.01
N LEU A 110 -17.32 -8.77 15.94
CA LEU A 110 -17.42 -7.66 16.89
C LEU A 110 -18.81 -7.02 16.84
N PHE A 111 -19.35 -6.75 15.65
CA PHE A 111 -20.72 -6.29 15.47
C PHE A 111 -21.72 -7.23 16.18
N ALA A 112 -21.65 -8.53 15.89
CA ALA A 112 -22.57 -9.51 16.46
C ALA A 112 -22.49 -9.59 18.00
N TYR A 113 -21.34 -9.28 18.60
CA TYR A 113 -21.18 -9.19 20.04
C TYR A 113 -21.83 -7.91 20.61
N PHE A 114 -21.54 -6.74 20.03
CA PHE A 114 -22.04 -5.46 20.55
C PHE A 114 -23.54 -5.24 20.30
N ASP A 115 -24.13 -5.93 19.33
CA ASP A 115 -25.58 -5.89 19.03
C ASP A 115 -26.44 -6.74 20.01
N ARG A 116 -25.81 -7.52 20.90
CA ARG A 116 -26.54 -8.30 21.90
C ARG A 116 -27.28 -7.39 22.88
N ASP A 117 -28.49 -7.79 23.28
CA ASP A 117 -29.35 -7.00 24.18
C ASP A 117 -28.73 -6.75 25.56
N ASN A 118 -27.86 -7.64 26.02
CA ASN A 118 -27.17 -7.55 27.30
C ASN A 118 -25.84 -6.79 27.24
N VAL A 119 -25.36 -6.40 26.05
CA VAL A 119 -24.22 -5.51 25.83
C VAL A 119 -24.72 -4.09 25.49
N ALA A 120 -25.65 -3.99 24.53
CA ALA A 120 -26.41 -2.79 24.21
C ALA A 120 -25.60 -1.52 23.87
N LEU A 121 -24.42 -1.66 23.26
CA LEU A 121 -23.60 -0.55 22.76
C LEU A 121 -23.82 -0.37 21.25
N LYS A 122 -24.89 0.34 20.91
CA LYS A 122 -25.40 0.44 19.53
C LYS A 122 -24.48 1.23 18.59
N GLY A 123 -23.77 2.22 19.09
CA GLY A 123 -22.76 2.96 18.33
C GLY A 123 -21.60 2.07 17.93
N PHE A 124 -21.11 1.22 18.85
CA PHE A 124 -20.09 0.22 18.53
C PHE A 124 -20.60 -0.84 17.54
N ALA A 125 -21.82 -1.34 17.74
CA ALA A 125 -22.43 -2.29 16.82
C ALA A 125 -22.53 -1.71 15.39
N LYS A 126 -23.02 -0.47 15.26
CA LYS A 126 -23.07 0.26 13.98
C LYS A 126 -21.67 0.41 13.38
N PHE A 127 -20.72 0.91 14.14
CA PHE A 127 -19.34 1.13 13.68
C PHE A 127 -18.71 -0.16 13.14
N PHE A 128 -18.75 -1.26 13.90
CA PHE A 128 -18.14 -2.52 13.46
C PHE A 128 -18.88 -3.18 12.30
N LYS A 129 -20.19 -2.94 12.17
CA LYS A 129 -20.93 -3.37 10.98
C LYS A 129 -20.46 -2.62 9.74
N GLU A 130 -20.35 -1.30 9.83
CA GLU A 130 -19.87 -0.44 8.74
C GLU A 130 -18.41 -0.80 8.37
N SER A 131 -17.52 -0.98 9.35
CA SER A 131 -16.15 -1.44 9.10
C SER A 131 -16.09 -2.83 8.46
N SER A 132 -16.98 -3.76 8.85
CA SER A 132 -17.06 -5.07 8.20
C SER A 132 -17.43 -4.97 6.72
N GLU A 133 -18.33 -4.04 6.38
CA GLU A 133 -18.74 -3.78 5.00
C GLU A 133 -17.60 -3.11 4.21
N GLU A 134 -16.94 -2.11 4.79
CA GLU A 134 -15.77 -1.41 4.21
C GLU A 134 -14.61 -2.37 3.88
N GLU A 135 -14.21 -3.23 4.81
CA GLU A 135 -13.15 -4.22 4.54
C GLU A 135 -13.53 -5.24 3.45
N ARG A 136 -14.82 -5.54 3.31
CA ARG A 136 -15.28 -6.37 2.19
C ARG A 136 -15.14 -5.64 0.86
N GLU A 137 -15.41 -4.33 0.84
CA GLU A 137 -15.20 -3.49 -0.34
C GLU A 137 -13.71 -3.40 -0.69
N HIS A 138 -12.81 -3.34 0.29
CA HIS A 138 -11.35 -3.43 0.08
C HIS A 138 -10.96 -4.74 -0.61
N ALA A 139 -11.47 -5.87 -0.12
CA ALA A 139 -11.25 -7.18 -0.75
C ALA A 139 -11.74 -7.20 -2.21
N GLU A 140 -12.95 -6.68 -2.46
CA GLU A 140 -13.52 -6.60 -3.81
C GLU A 140 -12.73 -5.66 -4.73
N LYS A 141 -12.17 -4.55 -4.22
CA LYS A 141 -11.29 -3.63 -4.95
C LYS A 141 -10.04 -4.37 -5.44
N LEU A 142 -9.39 -5.15 -4.58
CA LEU A 142 -8.25 -6.00 -4.93
C LEU A 142 -8.61 -7.09 -5.95
N MET A 143 -9.78 -7.73 -5.82
CA MET A 143 -10.26 -8.73 -6.79
C MET A 143 -10.46 -8.14 -8.19
N LYS A 144 -11.04 -6.93 -8.27
CA LYS A 144 -11.20 -6.20 -9.54
C LYS A 144 -9.84 -5.85 -10.14
N TYR A 145 -8.90 -5.40 -9.31
CA TYR A 145 -7.54 -5.11 -9.73
C TYR A 145 -6.82 -6.36 -10.26
N GLN A 146 -6.89 -7.49 -9.54
CA GLN A 146 -6.32 -8.77 -9.95
C GLN A 146 -6.77 -9.16 -11.37
N ASN A 147 -8.08 -9.11 -11.61
CA ASN A 147 -8.65 -9.42 -12.92
C ASN A 147 -8.26 -8.40 -13.99
N THR A 148 -8.12 -7.12 -13.63
CA THR A 148 -7.70 -6.03 -14.54
C THR A 148 -6.27 -6.25 -15.04
N ARG A 149 -5.36 -6.71 -14.17
CA ARG A 149 -3.97 -7.08 -14.53
C ARG A 149 -3.85 -8.43 -15.22
N GLY A 150 -4.98 -9.11 -15.45
CA GLY A 150 -5.02 -10.41 -16.09
C GLY A 150 -4.58 -11.57 -15.20
N GLY A 151 -4.51 -11.36 -13.89
CA GLY A 151 -4.35 -12.41 -12.89
C GLY A 151 -5.66 -13.16 -12.62
N ARG A 152 -5.58 -14.14 -11.73
CA ARG A 152 -6.69 -15.01 -11.32
C ARG A 152 -6.89 -14.89 -9.82
N VAL A 153 -8.11 -14.51 -9.45
CA VAL A 153 -8.53 -14.51 -8.05
C VAL A 153 -8.61 -15.94 -7.53
N ILE A 154 -7.93 -16.18 -6.41
CA ILE A 154 -8.04 -17.43 -5.64
C ILE A 154 -8.52 -17.04 -4.23
N LEU A 155 -9.79 -17.35 -3.94
CA LEU A 155 -10.35 -17.11 -2.61
C LEU A 155 -9.89 -18.22 -1.66
N HIS A 156 -9.27 -17.81 -0.55
CA HIS A 156 -8.78 -18.71 0.48
C HIS A 156 -9.80 -18.88 1.61
N PRO A 157 -9.67 -19.93 2.45
CA PRO A 157 -10.52 -20.11 3.62
C PRO A 157 -10.39 -18.94 4.61
N ILE A 158 -11.52 -18.47 5.11
CA ILE A 158 -11.60 -17.52 6.24
C ILE A 158 -11.47 -18.31 7.54
N VAL A 159 -10.62 -17.84 8.46
CA VAL A 159 -10.42 -18.52 9.75
C VAL A 159 -11.57 -18.22 10.71
N ASN A 160 -11.84 -19.17 11.61
CA ASN A 160 -12.80 -18.93 12.69
C ASN A 160 -12.33 -17.78 13.58
N VAL A 161 -13.26 -16.91 13.94
CA VAL A 161 -13.03 -15.73 14.78
C VAL A 161 -13.68 -15.93 16.15
N PRO A 162 -13.11 -15.37 17.24
CA PRO A 162 -13.76 -15.37 18.55
C PRO A 162 -15.12 -14.68 18.51
N SER A 163 -16.06 -15.12 19.35
CA SER A 163 -17.41 -14.53 19.48
C SER A 163 -17.62 -13.76 20.79
N GLU A 164 -16.68 -13.85 21.73
CA GLU A 164 -16.74 -13.21 23.03
C GLU A 164 -15.62 -12.18 23.18
N PHE A 165 -15.98 -10.97 23.59
CA PHE A 165 -15.06 -9.84 23.72
C PHE A 165 -15.15 -9.16 25.09
N GLU A 166 -15.76 -9.82 26.08
CA GLU A 166 -15.78 -9.36 27.45
C GLU A 166 -14.34 -9.30 28.01
N HIS A 167 -14.01 -8.19 28.69
CA HIS A 167 -12.71 -8.04 29.32
C HIS A 167 -12.83 -7.35 30.68
N VAL A 168 -12.48 -8.06 31.76
CA VAL A 168 -12.66 -7.62 33.15
C VAL A 168 -11.97 -6.27 33.44
N GLU A 169 -10.69 -6.15 33.10
CA GLU A 169 -9.92 -4.95 33.41
C GLU A 169 -10.29 -3.75 32.53
N LYS A 170 -10.28 -3.94 31.21
CA LYS A 170 -10.45 -2.87 30.22
C LYS A 170 -11.92 -2.47 29.99
N GLY A 171 -12.85 -3.39 30.21
CA GLY A 171 -14.18 -3.32 29.61
C GLY A 171 -14.15 -3.77 28.15
N ASP A 172 -15.29 -4.25 27.67
CA ASP A 172 -15.48 -4.74 26.30
C ASP A 172 -15.21 -3.67 25.24
N ALA A 173 -15.73 -2.45 25.40
CA ALA A 173 -15.57 -1.35 24.45
C ALA A 173 -14.11 -0.97 24.18
N LEU A 174 -13.32 -0.77 25.25
CA LEU A 174 -11.90 -0.45 25.11
C LEU A 174 -11.12 -1.64 24.58
N HIS A 175 -11.44 -2.86 25.02
CA HIS A 175 -10.79 -4.06 24.52
C HIS A 175 -10.99 -4.22 23.00
N ALA A 176 -12.22 -4.06 22.52
CA ALA A 176 -12.56 -4.17 21.10
C ALA A 176 -11.87 -3.10 20.25
N MET A 177 -11.80 -1.84 20.71
CA MET A 177 -11.10 -0.79 19.96
C MET A 177 -9.58 -0.98 19.93
N GLU A 178 -8.98 -1.55 20.97
CA GLU A 178 -7.56 -1.93 20.95
C GLU A 178 -7.29 -3.12 20.02
N LEU A 179 -8.24 -4.07 19.92
CA LEU A 179 -8.20 -5.16 18.94
C LEU A 179 -8.30 -4.61 17.52
N ALA A 180 -9.29 -3.75 17.24
CA ALA A 180 -9.44 -3.07 15.96
C ALA A 180 -8.18 -2.29 15.56
N LEU A 181 -7.61 -1.51 16.48
CA LEU A 181 -6.36 -0.78 16.23
C LEU A 181 -5.19 -1.73 15.89
N SER A 182 -5.13 -2.88 16.54
CA SER A 182 -4.08 -3.88 16.29
C SER A 182 -4.30 -4.57 14.94
N LEU A 183 -5.55 -4.83 14.57
CA LEU A 183 -5.94 -5.37 13.27
C LEU A 183 -5.57 -4.41 12.14
N GLU A 184 -5.93 -3.13 12.24
CA GLU A 184 -5.58 -2.13 11.22
C GLU A 184 -4.07 -1.96 11.03
N LYS A 185 -3.30 -2.04 12.12
CA LYS A 185 -1.83 -2.01 12.02
C LYS A 185 -1.28 -3.26 11.33
N LEU A 186 -1.86 -4.42 11.59
CA LEU A 186 -1.49 -5.66 10.92
C LEU A 186 -1.85 -5.61 9.43
N VAL A 187 -3.05 -5.15 9.06
CA VAL A 187 -3.45 -4.95 7.66
C VAL A 187 -2.47 -4.02 6.94
N ASN A 188 -2.09 -2.90 7.58
CA ASN A 188 -1.08 -1.99 7.04
C ASN A 188 0.29 -2.66 6.81
N GLU A 189 0.75 -3.49 7.76
CA GLU A 189 1.99 -4.26 7.58
C GLU A 189 1.91 -5.23 6.39
N LYS A 190 0.73 -5.81 6.14
CA LYS A 190 0.49 -6.69 4.98
C LYS A 190 0.44 -5.91 3.67
N LEU A 191 -0.25 -4.77 3.61
CA LEU A 191 -0.24 -3.88 2.44
C LEU A 191 1.17 -3.43 2.07
N ARG A 192 1.99 -3.07 3.07
CA ARG A 192 3.41 -2.74 2.85
C ARG A 192 4.23 -3.93 2.33
N SER A 193 3.85 -5.15 2.69
CA SER A 193 4.48 -6.35 2.16
C SER A 193 4.13 -6.57 0.68
N VAL A 194 2.88 -6.32 0.28
CA VAL A 194 2.46 -6.34 -1.14
C VAL A 194 3.21 -5.28 -1.94
N HIS A 195 3.30 -4.06 -1.41
CA HIS A 195 4.07 -2.97 -2.00
C HIS A 195 5.54 -3.37 -2.23
N SER A 196 6.19 -3.96 -1.21
CA SER A 196 7.56 -4.45 -1.36
C SER A 196 7.72 -5.56 -2.42
N VAL A 197 6.71 -6.41 -2.61
CA VAL A 197 6.70 -7.42 -3.68
C VAL A 197 6.60 -6.75 -5.05
N ALA A 198 5.77 -5.72 -5.18
CA ALA A 198 5.65 -4.94 -6.40
C ALA A 198 6.99 -4.29 -6.79
N ASP A 199 7.65 -3.62 -5.83
CA ASP A 199 8.96 -2.99 -6.03
C ASP A 199 10.02 -4.00 -6.48
N ARG A 200 10.13 -5.15 -5.80
CA ARG A 200 11.12 -6.17 -6.14
C ARG A 200 10.90 -6.77 -7.55
N ASN A 201 9.65 -6.84 -8.00
CA ASN A 201 9.29 -7.34 -9.33
C ASN A 201 9.27 -6.22 -10.39
N ASN A 202 9.63 -4.99 -10.04
CA ASN A 202 9.56 -3.81 -10.91
C ASN A 202 8.17 -3.61 -11.52
N ASP A 203 7.12 -3.73 -10.70
CA ASP A 203 5.74 -3.45 -11.09
C ASP A 203 5.28 -2.09 -10.52
N PRO A 204 5.61 -0.97 -11.20
CA PRO A 204 5.30 0.36 -10.69
C PRO A 204 3.80 0.63 -10.61
N GLN A 205 3.00 -0.02 -11.46
CA GLN A 205 1.55 0.20 -11.47
C GLN A 205 0.87 -0.50 -10.28
N LEU A 206 1.36 -1.67 -9.87
CA LEU A 206 0.92 -2.30 -8.62
C LEU A 206 1.37 -1.50 -7.40
N ALA A 207 2.61 -0.99 -7.37
CA ALA A 207 3.07 -0.14 -6.28
C ALA A 207 2.18 1.11 -6.12
N ASP A 208 1.94 1.83 -7.22
CA ASP A 208 1.06 3.01 -7.25
C ASP A 208 -0.37 2.69 -6.82
N PHE A 209 -0.94 1.58 -7.29
CA PHE A 209 -2.27 1.13 -6.88
C PHE A 209 -2.37 0.90 -5.36
N ILE A 210 -1.38 0.22 -4.76
CA ILE A 210 -1.36 -0.01 -3.30
C ILE A 210 -1.17 1.30 -2.52
N GLU A 211 -0.34 2.21 -3.02
CA GLU A 211 -0.11 3.53 -2.39
C GLU A 211 -1.35 4.42 -2.40
N SER A 212 -1.98 4.54 -3.56
CA SER A 212 -3.09 5.46 -3.81
C SER A 212 -4.41 4.97 -3.20
N GLU A 213 -4.71 3.68 -3.33
CA GLU A 213 -6.01 3.12 -2.97
C GLU A 213 -6.09 2.52 -1.56
N PHE A 214 -4.95 2.29 -0.88
CA PHE A 214 -4.94 1.60 0.42
C PHE A 214 -4.02 2.26 1.45
N LEU A 215 -2.74 2.48 1.16
CA LEU A 215 -1.80 2.93 2.20
C LEU A 215 -2.16 4.31 2.80
N SER A 216 -2.72 5.20 1.98
CA SER A 216 -3.19 6.51 2.46
C SER A 216 -4.41 6.38 3.38
N GLU A 217 -5.43 5.61 2.95
CA GLU A 217 -6.64 5.32 3.72
C GLU A 217 -6.30 4.63 5.05
N GLN A 218 -5.36 3.69 5.02
CA GLN A 218 -4.94 2.92 6.19
C GLN A 218 -4.32 3.79 7.29
N VAL A 219 -3.56 4.84 6.92
CA VAL A 219 -2.99 5.78 7.89
C VAL A 219 -4.10 6.58 8.59
N GLU A 220 -5.13 6.98 7.86
CA GLU A 220 -6.29 7.69 8.40
C GLU A 220 -7.12 6.79 9.33
N ALA A 221 -7.38 5.54 8.93
CA ALA A 221 -8.08 4.55 9.75
C ALA A 221 -7.35 4.28 11.07
N ILE A 222 -6.03 4.05 11.03
CA ILE A 222 -5.21 3.84 12.24
C ILE A 222 -5.28 5.05 13.17
N LYS A 223 -5.23 6.28 12.62
CA LYS A 223 -5.33 7.50 13.42
C LYS A 223 -6.71 7.61 14.07
N LYS A 224 -7.79 7.42 13.30
CA LYS A 224 -9.18 7.49 13.78
C LYS A 224 -9.41 6.53 14.96
N ILE A 225 -9.03 5.26 14.81
CA ILE A 225 -9.21 4.26 15.88
C ILE A 225 -8.27 4.55 17.06
N SER A 226 -7.07 5.09 16.84
CA SER A 226 -6.19 5.53 17.93
C SER A 226 -6.82 6.63 18.78
N GLU A 227 -7.52 7.58 18.15
CA GLU A 227 -8.26 8.63 18.84
C GLU A 227 -9.43 8.05 19.65
N TYR A 228 -10.13 7.04 19.14
CA TYR A 228 -11.18 6.32 19.88
C TYR A 228 -10.62 5.59 21.11
N VAL A 229 -9.50 4.87 20.97
CA VAL A 229 -8.81 4.23 22.11
C VAL A 229 -8.41 5.27 23.17
N ALA A 230 -7.86 6.42 22.76
CA ALA A 230 -7.47 7.48 23.68
C ALA A 230 -8.68 8.09 24.41
N GLN A 231 -9.79 8.29 23.72
CA GLN A 231 -11.05 8.79 24.30
C GLN A 231 -11.64 7.80 25.30
N LEU A 232 -11.71 6.51 24.95
CA LEU A 232 -12.21 5.46 25.84
C LEU A 232 -11.40 5.35 27.13
N ARG A 233 -10.07 5.42 27.03
CA ARG A 233 -9.19 5.47 28.21
C ARG A 233 -9.43 6.71 29.07
N ARG A 234 -9.79 7.85 28.46
CA ARG A 234 -10.06 9.11 29.16
C ARG A 234 -11.40 9.09 29.88
N VAL A 235 -12.45 8.61 29.24
CA VAL A 235 -13.82 8.65 29.80
C VAL A 235 -14.06 7.52 30.81
N GLY A 236 -13.31 6.42 30.70
CA GLY A 236 -13.41 5.27 31.61
C GLY A 236 -14.71 4.48 31.44
N LYS A 237 -14.83 3.38 32.21
CA LYS A 237 -15.95 2.42 32.15
C LYS A 237 -17.28 3.02 32.61
N GLY A 238 -18.39 2.34 32.32
CA GLY A 238 -19.73 2.75 32.75
C GLY A 238 -20.27 3.94 31.95
N HIS A 239 -20.66 5.02 32.62
CA HIS A 239 -21.27 6.19 31.97
C HIS A 239 -20.37 6.82 30.89
N GLY A 240 -19.04 6.78 31.06
CA GLY A 240 -18.09 7.27 30.07
C GLY A 240 -18.17 6.52 28.74
N VAL A 241 -18.07 5.19 28.78
CA VAL A 241 -18.25 4.32 27.62
C VAL A 241 -19.63 4.51 26.99
N TRP A 242 -20.70 4.56 27.79
CA TRP A 242 -22.05 4.78 27.25
C TRP A 242 -22.15 6.10 26.49
N HIS A 243 -21.62 7.20 27.03
CA HIS A 243 -21.66 8.50 26.35
C HIS A 243 -20.80 8.52 25.07
N PHE A 244 -19.65 7.84 25.09
CA PHE A 244 -18.83 7.65 23.90
C PHE A 244 -19.60 6.83 22.83
N ASP A 245 -20.28 5.75 23.22
CA ASP A 245 -21.14 4.96 22.32
C ASP A 245 -22.24 5.80 21.67
N GLN A 246 -22.89 6.70 22.42
CA GLN A 246 -23.87 7.63 21.84
C GLN A 246 -23.23 8.59 20.83
N SER A 247 -22.00 9.03 21.08
CA SER A 247 -21.25 9.87 20.13
C SER A 247 -20.94 9.09 18.85
N LEU A 248 -20.46 7.85 18.98
CA LEU A 248 -20.14 6.95 17.86
C LEU A 248 -21.38 6.60 17.03
N LEU A 249 -22.56 6.47 17.66
CA LEU A 249 -23.83 6.20 16.99
C LEU A 249 -24.25 7.35 16.06
N HIS A 250 -23.89 8.59 16.42
CA HIS A 250 -24.26 9.80 15.69
C HIS A 250 -23.13 10.37 14.83
N ASP A 251 -21.93 9.81 14.91
CA ASP A 251 -20.82 10.08 14.00
C ASP A 251 -21.27 9.65 12.58
N GLY A 252 -21.45 10.64 11.71
CA GLY A 252 -22.08 10.49 10.38
C GLY A 252 -23.09 11.58 10.01
N HIS A 253 -23.46 12.49 10.92
CA HIS A 253 -24.34 13.64 10.64
C HIS A 253 -23.61 15.00 10.51
N ALA A 254 -22.29 15.00 10.50
CA ALA A 254 -21.48 16.19 10.23
C ALA A 254 -20.57 15.95 9.02
N ALA A 255 -21.18 15.91 7.83
CA ALA A 255 -20.53 16.08 6.53
C ALA A 255 -21.40 17.01 5.70
#